data_AF-M5CFB7-F1
#
_entry.id   AF-M5CFB7-F1
#
_cell.length_a   1.000
_cell.length_b   1.000
_cell.length_c   1.000
_cell.angle_alpha   90.00
_cell.angle_beta   90.00
_cell.angle_gamma   90.00
#
_symmetry.space_group_name_H-M   'P 1'
#
loop_
_entity.id
_entity.type
_entity.pdbx_description
1 polymer ?
#
loop_
_entity_poly.entity_id
_entity_poly.type
_entity_poly.pdbx_seq_one_letter_code
_entity_poly.pdbx_strand_id
1 'polypeptide(L)'
;MFPDKEIIVTEFALQGPANREQQVTFLIQAMAFLDAASYVPYYSAFVATSPALFAANDPAGAAYVGLESTLFNNDGSLTHSGLVYTGAV
;
A
#
# COMPACT_ATOMS: atom_id res chain seq x y z
N MET A 1 19.89 5.34 13.30
CA MET A 1 19.42 6.29 12.26
C MET A 1 20.47 6.34 11.16
N PHE A 2 20.04 6.55 9.91
CA PHE A 2 20.91 6.81 8.77
C PHE A 2 20.75 8.29 8.34
N PRO A 3 21.25 9.25 9.15
CA PRO A 3 20.90 10.68 9.00
C PRO A 3 21.38 11.29 7.67
N ASP A 4 22.41 10.71 7.05
CA ASP A 4 23.02 11.21 5.81
C ASP A 4 22.55 10.42 4.57
N LYS A 5 21.39 9.76 4.66
CA LYS A 5 20.82 8.95 3.58
C LYS A 5 19.36 9.31 3.36
N GLU A 6 18.99 9.45 2.10
CA GLU A 6 17.59 9.38 1.69
C GLU A 6 17.09 7.94 1.80
N ILE A 7 15.81 7.79 2.10
CA ILE A 7 15.14 6.51 2.32
C ILE A 7 14.06 6.35 1.26
N ILE A 8 14.19 5.35 0.40
CA ILE A 8 13.08 4.91 -0.46
C ILE A 8 12.31 3.84 0.30
N VAL A 9 11.02 4.09 0.55
CA VAL A 9 10.13 3.09 1.16
C VAL A 9 9.54 2.23 0.05
N THR A 10 10.19 1.12 -0.25
CA THR A 10 9.83 0.30 -1.42
C THR A 10 8.51 -0.45 -1.24
N GLU A 11 8.10 -0.76 -0.01
CA GLU A 11 6.84 -1.47 0.28
C GLU A 11 6.30 -1.07 1.68
N PHE A 12 5.00 -0.80 1.78
CA PHE A 12 4.30 -0.66 3.06
C PHE A 12 2.80 -0.99 2.95
N ALA A 13 2.26 -1.63 3.99
CA ALA A 13 0.84 -1.94 4.21
C ALA A 13 0.64 -2.36 5.68
N LEU A 14 -0.60 -2.38 6.18
CA LEU A 14 -0.88 -3.08 7.44
C LEU A 14 -0.78 -4.59 7.24
N GLN A 15 -0.23 -5.28 8.24
CA GLN A 15 -0.31 -6.74 8.31
C GLN A 15 -1.75 -7.19 8.60
N GLY A 16 -2.11 -8.38 8.15
CA GLY A 16 -3.40 -8.99 8.46
C GLY A 16 -3.57 -9.28 9.96
N PRO A 17 -4.82 -9.31 10.48
CA PRO A 17 -6.07 -9.05 9.76
C PRO A 17 -6.44 -7.55 9.79
N ALA A 18 -6.22 -6.84 8.68
CA ALA A 18 -6.71 -5.48 8.47
C ALA A 18 -7.75 -5.48 7.34
N ASN A 19 -8.89 -4.85 7.58
CA ASN A 19 -9.92 -4.68 6.56
C ASN A 19 -9.60 -3.50 5.62
N ARG A 20 -10.41 -3.31 4.56
CA ARG A 20 -10.22 -2.22 3.58
C ARG A 20 -10.18 -0.83 4.21
N GLU A 21 -11.10 -0.55 5.12
CA GLU A 21 -11.23 0.75 5.77
C GLU A 21 -10.00 1.08 6.62
N GLN A 22 -9.47 0.08 7.33
CA GLN A 22 -8.24 0.18 8.11
C GLN A 22 -7.02 0.41 7.21
N GLN A 23 -6.91 -0.33 6.10
CA GLN A 23 -5.84 -0.14 5.11
C GLN A 23 -5.88 1.27 4.50
N VAL A 24 -7.07 1.77 4.12
CA VAL A 24 -7.24 3.12 3.58
C VAL A 24 -6.90 4.19 4.62
N THR A 25 -7.38 4.03 5.86
CA THR A 25 -7.08 4.98 6.95
C THR A 25 -5.57 5.06 7.21
N PHE A 26 -4.91 3.91 7.29
CA PHE A 26 -3.46 3.83 7.42
C PHE A 26 -2.74 4.46 6.23
N LEU A 27 -3.18 4.15 5.00
CA LEU A 27 -2.58 4.68 3.78
C LEU A 27 -2.61 6.21 3.74
N ILE A 28 -3.75 6.83 4.07
CA ILE A 28 -3.89 8.30 4.13
C ILE A 28 -2.90 8.90 5.14
N GLN A 29 -2.84 8.32 6.35
CA GLN A 29 -1.95 8.81 7.40
C GLN A 29 -0.47 8.60 7.05
N ALA A 30 -0.12 7.46 6.47
CA ALA A 30 1.22 7.12 6.05
C ALA A 30 1.69 8.05 4.93
N MET A 31 0.87 8.26 3.89
CA MET A 31 1.19 9.18 2.80
C MET A 31 1.41 10.59 3.31
N ALA A 32 0.49 11.13 4.14
CA ALA A 32 0.65 12.47 4.71
C ALA A 32 1.94 12.62 5.54
N PHE A 33 2.35 11.58 6.26
CA PHE A 33 3.63 11.57 6.97
C PHE A 33 4.83 11.52 6.02
N LEU A 34 4.80 10.61 5.04
CA LEU A 34 5.91 10.40 4.10
C LEU A 34 6.10 11.61 3.18
N ASP A 35 5.02 12.27 2.76
CA ASP A 35 5.05 13.51 1.97
C ASP A 35 5.71 14.66 2.73
N ALA A 36 5.55 14.69 4.07
CA ALA A 36 6.18 15.70 4.93
C ALA A 36 7.63 15.35 5.33
N ALA A 37 8.06 14.10 5.11
CA ALA A 37 9.39 13.62 5.47
C ALA A 37 10.39 13.92 4.33
N SER A 38 11.10 15.04 4.43
CA SER A 38 12.06 15.48 3.39
C SER A 38 13.19 14.48 3.06
N TYR A 39 13.42 13.48 3.91
CA TYR A 39 14.39 12.40 3.69
C TYR A 39 13.79 11.19 2.95
N VAL A 40 12.51 11.22 2.58
CA VAL A 40 11.82 10.17 1.81
C VAL A 40 11.45 10.71 0.42
N PRO A 41 12.29 10.50 -0.61
CA PRO A 41 11.98 10.99 -1.96
C PRO A 41 10.88 10.17 -2.66
N TYR A 42 10.73 8.89 -2.31
CA TYR A 42 9.75 7.99 -2.92
C TYR A 42 9.24 6.95 -1.92
N TYR A 43 7.98 6.56 -2.08
CA TYR A 43 7.37 5.43 -1.40
C TYR A 43 6.48 4.62 -2.35
N SER A 44 6.17 3.37 -1.99
CA SER A 44 5.31 2.49 -2.78
C SER A 44 4.39 1.65 -1.89
N ALA A 45 3.08 1.89 -2.02
CA ALA A 45 2.08 1.14 -1.28
C ALA A 45 2.01 -0.31 -1.79
N PHE A 46 2.05 -1.26 -0.86
CA PHE A 46 1.99 -2.68 -1.18
C PHE A 46 0.50 -3.12 -1.22
N VAL A 47 -0.09 -3.52 -2.35
CA VAL A 47 0.54 -3.88 -3.63
C VAL A 47 -0.33 -3.51 -4.84
N ALA A 48 0.31 -3.06 -5.92
CA ALA A 48 -0.30 -2.69 -7.20
C ALA A 48 -0.72 -3.91 -8.04
N THR A 49 -1.64 -4.71 -7.52
CA THR A 49 -2.23 -5.88 -8.21
C THR A 49 -3.69 -6.04 -7.80
N SER A 50 -4.35 -7.10 -8.26
CA SER A 50 -5.69 -7.50 -7.83
C SER A 50 -5.67 -8.62 -6.79
N PRO A 51 -6.73 -8.79 -5.96
CA PRO A 51 -6.82 -9.88 -4.99
C PRO A 51 -6.60 -11.27 -5.60
N ALA A 52 -7.18 -11.53 -6.79
CA ALA A 52 -7.05 -12.82 -7.45
C ALA A 52 -5.61 -13.06 -7.92
N LEU A 53 -4.97 -12.06 -8.53
CA LEU A 53 -3.57 -12.19 -8.97
C LEU A 53 -2.62 -12.30 -7.77
N PHE A 54 -2.89 -11.58 -6.68
CA PHE A 54 -2.07 -11.64 -5.48
C PHE A 54 -2.14 -13.03 -4.83
N ALA A 55 -3.35 -13.52 -4.55
CA ALA A 55 -3.54 -14.84 -3.95
C ALA A 55 -2.99 -15.98 -4.82
N ALA A 56 -3.07 -15.86 -6.15
CA ALA A 56 -2.61 -16.89 -7.07
C ALA A 56 -1.09 -16.93 -7.23
N ASN A 57 -0.42 -15.77 -7.23
CA ASN A 57 1.01 -15.67 -7.56
C ASN A 57 1.91 -15.46 -6.34
N ASP A 58 1.36 -14.95 -5.23
CA ASP A 58 2.05 -14.82 -3.94
C ASP A 58 1.08 -15.17 -2.78
N PRO A 59 0.76 -16.46 -2.59
CA PRO A 59 -0.14 -16.90 -1.53
C PRO A 59 0.43 -16.63 -0.12
N ALA A 60 1.76 -16.57 0.04
CA ALA A 60 2.41 -16.31 1.31
C ALA A 60 2.23 -14.84 1.72
N GLY A 61 2.48 -13.91 0.79
CA GLY A 61 2.20 -12.49 0.99
C GLY A 61 0.72 -12.24 1.24
N ALA A 62 -0.16 -12.83 0.42
CA ALA A 62 -1.61 -12.71 0.59
C ALA A 62 -2.10 -13.22 1.96
N ALA A 63 -1.51 -14.29 2.49
CA ALA A 63 -1.80 -14.78 3.83
C ALA A 63 -1.26 -13.86 4.94
N TYR A 64 -0.15 -13.16 4.69
CA TYR A 64 0.51 -12.30 5.67
C TYR A 64 -0.15 -10.91 5.80
N VAL A 65 -0.37 -10.20 4.68
CA VAL A 65 -0.98 -8.86 4.69
C VAL A 65 -2.50 -8.86 4.47
N GLY A 66 -3.06 -9.97 3.98
CA GLY A 66 -4.43 -10.03 3.48
C GLY A 66 -4.58 -9.50 2.05
N LEU A 67 -5.81 -9.33 1.59
CA LEU A 67 -6.11 -8.88 0.21
C LEU A 67 -6.59 -7.44 0.15
N GLU A 68 -6.70 -6.76 1.30
CA GLU A 68 -7.38 -5.47 1.39
C GLU A 68 -6.48 -4.27 1.09
N SER A 69 -5.17 -4.47 0.95
CA SER A 69 -4.24 -3.43 0.50
C SER A 69 -4.08 -3.37 -1.02
N THR A 70 -4.70 -4.28 -1.78
CA THR A 70 -4.57 -4.32 -3.24
C THR A 70 -5.12 -3.05 -3.88
N LEU A 71 -4.36 -2.46 -4.81
CA LEU A 71 -4.74 -1.21 -5.48
C LEU A 71 -5.74 -1.41 -6.63
N PHE A 72 -5.87 -2.63 -7.15
CA PHE A 72 -6.80 -2.94 -8.23
C PHE A 72 -7.85 -3.97 -7.82
N ASN A 73 -9.04 -3.86 -8.39
CA ASN A 73 -10.04 -4.91 -8.41
C ASN A 73 -9.62 -5.99 -9.42
N ASN A 74 -10.29 -7.15 -9.40
CA ASN A 74 -10.00 -8.24 -10.34
C ASN A 74 -10.29 -7.89 -11.81
N ASP A 75 -11.11 -6.86 -12.07
CA ASP A 75 -11.38 -6.34 -13.41
C ASP A 75 -10.36 -5.27 -13.87
N GLY A 76 -9.38 -4.94 -13.04
CA GLY A 76 -8.37 -3.91 -13.32
C GLY A 76 -8.80 -2.48 -13.02
N SER A 77 -10.02 -2.24 -12.54
CA SER A 77 -10.40 -0.92 -12.00
C SER A 77 -9.69 -0.64 -10.67
N LEU A 78 -9.54 0.63 -10.30
CA LEU A 78 -8.95 0.99 -9.00
C LEU A 78 -9.88 0.59 -7.86
N THR A 79 -9.31 0.04 -6.79
CA THR A 79 -9.99 -0.07 -5.50
C THR A 79 -10.05 1.28 -4.80
N HIS A 80 -10.71 1.37 -3.64
CA HIS A 80 -10.61 2.55 -2.79
C HIS A 80 -9.15 2.87 -2.40
N SER A 81 -8.35 1.85 -2.06
CA SER A 81 -6.92 2.02 -1.78
C SER A 81 -6.17 2.57 -3.01
N GLY A 82 -6.50 2.07 -4.21
CA GLY A 82 -5.93 2.57 -5.46
C GLY A 82 -6.28 4.03 -5.75
N LEU A 83 -7.55 4.40 -5.58
CA LEU A 83 -8.01 5.78 -5.76
C LEU A 83 -7.26 6.74 -4.82
N VAL A 84 -7.17 6.40 -3.53
CA VAL A 84 -6.42 7.16 -2.52
C VAL A 84 -4.95 7.29 -2.89
N TYR A 85 -4.30 6.19 -3.25
CA TYR A 85 -2.87 6.21 -3.58
C TYR A 85 -2.55 7.10 -4.79
N THR A 86 -3.45 7.16 -5.76
CA THR A 86 -3.28 8.01 -6.95
C THR A 86 -3.63 9.50 -6.74
N GLY A 87 -4.17 9.87 -5.57
CA GLY A 87 -4.71 11.22 -5.33
C GLY A 87 -5.98 11.52 -6.11
N ALA A 88 -6.72 10.49 -6.53
CA ALA A 88 -7.99 10.62 -7.26
C ALA A 88 -9.20 10.88 -6.34
N VAL A 89 -8.97 11.04 -5.04
CA VAL A 89 -9.93 11.32 -3.96
C VAL A 89 -9.31 12.24 -2.94
#